data_AF-A0A6V8NV94-F1
#
_entry.id   AF-A0A6V8NV94-F1
#
_cell.length_a   1.000
_cell.length_b   1.000
_cell.length_c   1.000
_cell.angle_alpha   90.00
_cell.angle_beta   90.00
_cell.angle_gamma   90.00
#
_symmetry.space_group_name_H-M   'P 1'
#
loop_
_entity.id
_entity.type
_entity.pdbx_description
1 polymer ?
#
loop_
_entity_poly.entity_id
_entity_poly.type
_entity_poly.pdbx_seq_one_letter_code
_entity_poly.pdbx_strand_id
1 'polypeptide(L)'
;TDVWASMGQERDQEERARIFGPFQINSRLISRAREDAIIMHCLPAHRGEEITDEIMSHPRCVIYDQAENRLHAQKAVLKFLYQ
;
A
#
# COMPACT_ATOMS: atom_id res chain seq x y z
N THR A 1 0.23 3.62 -0.92
CA THR A 1 -1.20 3.78 -0.59
C THR A 1 -1.53 2.84 0.55
N ASP A 2 -2.74 2.93 1.09
CA ASP A 2 -3.28 2.03 2.12
C ASP A 2 -4.78 1.87 1.87
N VAL A 3 -5.40 0.90 2.54
CA VAL A 3 -6.84 0.66 2.54
C VAL A 3 -7.59 1.96 2.84
N TRP A 4 -8.70 2.17 2.13
CA TRP A 4 -9.47 3.38 2.34
C TRP A 4 -10.18 3.38 3.67
N ALA A 5 -10.79 2.26 4.10
CA ALA A 5 -11.39 2.11 5.42
C ALA A 5 -10.44 1.37 6.36
N SER A 6 -10.01 2.02 7.43
CA SER A 6 -9.10 1.42 8.42
C SER A 6 -9.83 0.41 9.32
N MET A 7 -9.07 -0.37 10.09
CA MET A 7 -9.64 -1.27 11.11
C MET A 7 -10.57 -0.49 12.06
N GLY A 8 -11.80 -0.99 12.24
CA GLY A 8 -12.85 -0.34 13.03
C GLY A 8 -13.72 0.68 12.26
N GLN A 9 -13.50 0.85 10.95
CA GLN A 9 -14.26 1.73 10.06
C GLN A 9 -15.01 0.96 8.97
N GLU A 10 -15.30 -0.33 9.18
CA GLU A 10 -15.86 -1.22 8.16
C GLU A 10 -17.24 -0.73 7.67
N ARG A 11 -18.00 -0.05 8.54
CA ARG A 11 -19.31 0.51 8.20
C ARG A 11 -19.24 1.67 7.21
N ASP A 12 -18.09 2.33 7.14
CA ASP A 12 -17.89 3.52 6.30
C ASP A 12 -17.33 3.15 4.91
N GLN A 13 -17.11 1.86 4.63
CA GLN A 13 -16.41 1.39 3.42
C GLN A 13 -17.04 1.94 2.13
N GLU A 14 -18.36 1.84 1.96
CA GLU A 14 -19.04 2.30 0.74
C GLU A 14 -19.00 3.81 0.54
N GLU A 15 -19.07 4.58 1.63
CA GLU A 15 -18.97 6.04 1.58
C GLU A 15 -17.54 6.45 1.22
N ARG A 16 -16.56 5.82 1.87
CA ARG A 16 -15.14 6.07 1.64
C ARG A 16 -14.73 5.64 0.23
N ALA A 17 -15.24 4.53 -0.31
CA ALA A 17 -14.99 4.13 -1.69
C ALA A 17 -15.47 5.19 -2.70
N ARG A 18 -16.61 5.85 -2.44
CA ARG A 18 -17.09 6.96 -3.27
C ARG A 18 -16.21 8.20 -3.16
N ILE A 19 -15.78 8.56 -1.95
CA ILE A 19 -14.92 9.74 -1.71
C ILE A 19 -13.51 9.53 -2.28
N PHE A 20 -12.92 8.35 -2.06
CA PHE A 20 -11.53 8.05 -2.39
C PHE A 20 -11.34 7.42 -3.77
N GLY A 21 -12.40 7.06 -4.48
CA GLY A 21 -12.33 6.54 -5.86
C GLY A 21 -11.38 7.32 -6.79
N PRO A 22 -11.39 8.67 -6.79
CA PRO A 22 -10.45 9.47 -7.60
C PRO A 22 -8.96 9.31 -7.24
N PHE A 23 -8.65 8.73 -6.07
CA PHE A 23 -7.29 8.52 -5.55
C PHE A 23 -6.76 7.10 -5.76
N GLN A 24 -7.53 6.21 -6.41
CA GLN A 24 -7.07 4.84 -6.70
C GLN A 24 -5.72 4.85 -7.41
N ILE A 25 -4.79 4.03 -6.92
CA ILE A 25 -3.52 3.80 -7.60
C ILE A 25 -3.76 2.87 -8.80
N ASN A 26 -3.71 3.46 -9.99
CA ASN A 26 -3.89 2.80 -11.28
C ASN A 26 -2.83 3.25 -12.30
N SER A 27 -2.79 2.62 -13.46
CA SER A 27 -1.77 2.86 -14.50
C SER A 27 -1.75 4.29 -15.01
N ARG A 28 -2.92 4.96 -15.07
CA ARG A 28 -3.02 6.37 -15.45
C ARG A 28 -2.35 7.29 -14.42
N LEU A 29 -2.49 6.99 -13.13
CA LEU A 29 -1.83 7.77 -12.08
C LEU A 29 -0.33 7.50 -12.07
N ILE A 30 0.06 6.23 -12.14
CA ILE A 30 1.46 5.79 -12.12
C ILE A 30 2.24 6.29 -13.35
N SER A 31 1.60 6.49 -14.50
CA SER A 31 2.25 7.07 -15.69
C SER A 31 2.69 8.53 -15.52
N ARG A 32 2.25 9.20 -14.45
CA ARG A 32 2.65 10.58 -14.10
C ARG A 32 3.76 10.62 -13.06
N ALA A 33 4.11 9.48 -12.47
CA ALA A 33 5.21 9.38 -11.52
C ALA A 33 6.55 9.41 -12.28
N ARG A 34 7.64 9.67 -11.54
CA ARG A 34 8.99 9.54 -12.10
C ARG A 34 9.23 8.11 -12.59
N GLU A 35 10.15 7.95 -13.54
CA GLU A 35 10.52 6.64 -14.08
C GLU A 35 11.01 5.68 -12.99
N ASP A 36 11.71 6.21 -11.99
CA ASP A 36 12.29 5.49 -10.84
C ASP A 36 11.35 5.32 -9.64
N ALA A 37 10.07 5.74 -9.76
CA ALA A 37 9.13 5.63 -8.65
C ALA A 37 8.77 4.16 -8.36
N ILE A 38 8.82 3.79 -7.07
CA ILE A 38 8.38 2.48 -6.57
C ILE A 38 6.95 2.55 -6.01
N ILE A 39 6.25 1.43 -6.06
CA ILE A 39 4.88 1.28 -5.54
C ILE A 39 4.95 0.50 -4.22
N MET A 40 4.35 1.07 -3.17
CA MET A 40 4.34 0.54 -1.80
C MET A 40 2.92 0.48 -1.24
N HIS A 41 2.66 -0.52 -0.40
CA HIS A 41 1.41 -0.79 0.32
C HIS A 41 1.72 -1.57 1.60
N CYS A 42 1.17 -1.17 2.75
CA CYS A 42 1.48 -1.79 4.04
C CYS A 42 0.82 -3.18 4.26
N LEU A 43 -0.26 -3.45 3.51
CA LEU A 43 -1.08 -4.68 3.54
C LEU A 43 -1.98 -4.80 4.79
N PRO A 44 -3.13 -5.49 4.70
CA PRO A 44 -3.72 -6.11 3.50
C PRO A 44 -4.18 -5.08 2.46
N ALA A 45 -4.29 -5.47 1.19
CA ALA A 45 -4.77 -4.61 0.11
C ALA A 45 -6.10 -5.13 -0.45
N HIS A 46 -7.06 -4.22 -0.69
CA HIS A 46 -8.29 -4.46 -1.43
C HIS A 46 -8.08 -4.15 -2.91
N ARG A 47 -7.78 -5.21 -3.66
CA ARG A 47 -7.63 -5.17 -5.12
C ARG A 47 -8.89 -4.62 -5.78
N GLY A 48 -8.73 -3.57 -6.59
CA GLY A 48 -9.83 -2.87 -7.27
C GLY A 48 -10.41 -1.70 -6.48
N GLU A 49 -10.03 -1.51 -5.21
CA GLU A 49 -10.34 -0.32 -4.41
C GLU A 49 -9.14 0.64 -4.42
N GLU A 50 -8.27 0.65 -3.40
CA GLU A 50 -7.17 1.61 -3.31
C GLU A 50 -6.07 1.39 -4.35
N ILE A 51 -5.97 0.18 -4.91
CA ILE A 51 -4.94 -0.23 -5.86
C ILE A 51 -5.51 -1.25 -6.85
N THR A 52 -5.18 -1.10 -8.14
CA THR A 52 -5.60 -2.08 -9.15
C THR A 52 -4.72 -3.33 -9.15
N ASP A 53 -5.27 -4.44 -9.64
CA ASP A 53 -4.55 -5.71 -9.78
C ASP A 53 -3.30 -5.62 -10.65
N GLU A 54 -3.39 -4.84 -11.73
CA GLU A 54 -2.28 -4.57 -12.64
C GLU A 54 -1.13 -3.89 -11.90
N ILE A 55 -1.41 -2.88 -11.07
CA ILE A 55 -0.40 -2.16 -10.32
C ILE A 55 0.24 -3.05 -9.25
N MET A 56 -0.53 -3.92 -8.58
CA MET A 56 0.03 -4.87 -7.63
C MET A 56 1.02 -5.86 -8.27
N SER A 57 0.90 -6.09 -9.59
CA SER A 57 1.80 -6.97 -10.36
C SER A 57 2.86 -6.20 -11.15
N HIS A 58 2.93 -4.87 -11.01
CA HIS A 58 3.84 -4.03 -11.77
C HIS A 58 5.30 -4.32 -11.39
N PRO A 59 6.27 -4.31 -12.33
CA PRO A 59 7.70 -4.53 -12.02
C PRO A 59 8.35 -3.55 -11.02
N ARG A 60 7.64 -2.47 -10.67
CA ARG A 60 8.08 -1.42 -9.72
C ARG A 60 7.36 -1.55 -8.37
N CYS A 61 6.51 -2.56 -8.24
CA CYS A 61 5.77 -2.89 -7.03
C CYS A 61 6.68 -3.67 -6.10
N VAL A 62 7.02 -3.07 -4.95
CA VAL A 62 7.94 -3.64 -3.96
C VAL A 62 7.21 -4.05 -2.68
N ILE A 63 5.90 -4.33 -2.76
CA ILE A 63 5.03 -4.60 -1.61
C ILE A 63 5.53 -5.80 -0.79
N TYR A 64 6.06 -6.85 -1.43
CA TYR A 64 6.55 -8.02 -0.71
C TYR A 64 7.91 -7.78 -0.04
N ASP A 65 8.84 -7.10 -0.70
CA ASP A 65 10.10 -6.68 -0.06
C ASP A 65 9.82 -5.73 1.11
N GLN A 66 8.85 -4.82 0.96
CA GLN A 66 8.39 -3.94 2.04
C GLN A 66 7.85 -4.76 3.23
N ALA A 67 7.06 -5.80 2.96
CA ALA A 67 6.52 -6.67 4.00
C ALA A 67 7.63 -7.48 4.70
N GLU A 68 8.56 -8.08 3.95
CA GLU A 68 9.71 -8.81 4.49
C GLU A 68 10.59 -7.90 5.37
N ASN A 69 10.83 -6.66 4.92
CA ASN A 69 11.65 -5.70 5.65
C ASN A 69 11.11 -5.33 7.04
N ARG A 70 9.84 -5.61 7.34
CA ARG A 70 9.30 -5.50 8.71
C ARG A 70 10.09 -6.36 9.70
N LEU A 71 10.48 -7.58 9.32
CA LEU A 71 11.27 -8.48 10.16
C LEU A 71 12.62 -7.86 10.50
N HIS A 72 13.34 -7.37 9.50
CA HIS A 72 14.68 -6.81 9.68
C HIS A 72 14.64 -5.51 10.49
N ALA A 73 13.71 -4.61 10.18
CA ALA A 73 13.53 -3.37 10.91
C ALA A 73 13.19 -3.62 12.39
N GLN A 74 12.26 -4.52 12.67
CA GLN A 74 11.86 -4.84 14.05
C GLN A 74 13.00 -5.54 14.82
N LYS A 75 13.77 -6.44 14.19
CA LYS A 75 14.98 -7.02 14.80
C LYS A 75 15.99 -5.93 15.21
N ALA A 76 16.20 -4.94 14.36
CA ALA A 76 17.12 -3.84 14.64
C ALA A 76 16.63 -2.98 15.82
N VAL A 77 15.32 -2.66 15.86
CA VAL A 77 14.71 -1.93 16.98
C VAL A 77 14.84 -2.70 18.30
N LEU A 78 14.55 -4.00 18.30
CA LEU A 78 14.72 -4.84 19.49
C LEU A 78 16.19 -4.85 19.95
N LYS A 79 17.14 -5.03 19.04
CA LYS A 79 18.56 -4.97 19.37
C LYS A 79 18.94 -3.63 19.99
N PHE A 80 18.44 -2.52 19.44
CA PHE A 80 18.73 -1.16 19.93
C PHE A 80 18.14 -0.88 21.31
N LEU A 81 16.95 -1.40 21.62
CA LEU A 81 16.27 -1.14 22.90
C LEU A 81 16.75 -2.06 24.05
N TYR A 82 17.27 -3.25 23.72
CA TYR A 82 17.67 -4.27 24.69
C TYR A 82 19.19 -4.45 24.82
N GLN A 83 20.00 -3.57 24.22
CA GLN A 83 21.46 -3.50 24.36
C GLN A 83 21.89 -2.09 24.77
#